data_AF-A0A318FYB8-F1
#
_entry.id   AF-A0A318FYB8-F1
#
_cell.length_a   1.000
_cell.length_b   1.000
_cell.length_c   1.000
_cell.angle_alpha   90.00
_cell.angle_beta   90.00
_cell.angle_gamma   90.00
#
_symmetry.space_group_name_H-M   'P 1'
#
loop_
_entity.id
_entity.type
_entity.pdbx_description
1 polymer ?
#
loop_
_entity_poly.entity_id
_entity_poly.type
_entity_poly.pdbx_seq_one_letter_code
_entity_poly.pdbx_strand_id
1 'polypeptide(L)'
;MLHAIDGTWQPNDHDNANGLVTGFGASIQIINGGVECGGEEENAQSLNRIAYYKEFANYLKVAIADDEVLGCKNMKQFDEGGAGALLIYWEEDWGWSAETSDGKTNACQQVVYQTAYTAFKAGDYAKCVQGHFNVYIVDDNGQVEDWITDTTPATPEDTTPA
;
A
#
# COMPACT_ATOMS: atom_id res chain seq x y z
N MET A 1 5.52 -4.26 4.85
CA MET A 1 6.28 -5.17 5.74
C MET A 1 6.21 -4.75 7.20
N LEU A 2 6.51 -3.49 7.57
CA LEU A 2 6.47 -3.05 8.98
C LEU A 2 5.14 -3.38 9.67
N HIS A 3 4.02 -3.08 9.00
CA HIS A 3 2.68 -3.37 9.51
C HIS A 3 2.42 -4.85 9.89
N ALA A 4 3.05 -5.79 9.19
CA ALA A 4 2.90 -7.21 9.50
C ALA A 4 3.70 -7.63 10.74
N ILE A 5 4.80 -6.93 11.04
CA ILE A 5 5.70 -7.24 12.17
C ILE A 5 5.23 -6.55 13.44
N ASP A 6 4.76 -5.31 13.36
CA ASP A 6 4.28 -4.54 14.51
C ASP A 6 2.82 -4.86 14.89
N GLY A 7 2.15 -5.71 14.12
CA GLY A 7 0.77 -6.14 14.35
C GLY A 7 -0.29 -5.09 13.96
N THR A 8 0.08 -4.00 13.30
CA THR A 8 -0.90 -3.00 12.85
C THR A 8 -1.67 -3.46 11.61
N TRP A 9 -1.12 -4.37 10.81
CA TRP A 9 -1.88 -5.10 9.80
C TRP A 9 -2.73 -6.18 10.48
N GLN A 10 -4.04 -6.10 10.25
CA GLN A 10 -5.01 -7.07 10.70
C GLN A 10 -5.66 -7.72 9.47
N PRO A 11 -5.55 -9.05 9.30
CA PRO A 11 -6.14 -9.76 8.16
C PRO A 11 -7.64 -9.51 8.06
N ASN A 12 -8.13 -9.15 6.87
CA ASN A 12 -9.56 -9.10 6.61
C ASN A 12 -10.10 -10.49 6.20
N ASP A 13 -11.41 -10.59 5.92
CA ASP A 13 -12.03 -11.86 5.51
C ASP A 13 -11.39 -12.47 4.25
N HIS A 14 -10.93 -11.62 3.32
CA HIS A 14 -10.26 -12.05 2.09
C HIS A 14 -8.86 -12.61 2.36
N ASP A 15 -8.08 -11.93 3.20
CA ASP A 15 -6.78 -12.42 3.69
C ASP A 15 -6.94 -13.79 4.37
N ASN A 16 -7.91 -13.89 5.29
CA ASN A 16 -8.20 -15.13 6.01
C ASN A 16 -8.63 -16.27 5.07
N ALA A 17 -9.48 -15.99 4.08
CA ALA A 17 -9.88 -16.97 3.06
C ALA A 17 -8.70 -17.44 2.17
N ASN A 18 -7.66 -16.62 2.08
CA ASN A 18 -6.41 -16.91 1.39
C ASN A 18 -5.34 -17.53 2.31
N GLY A 19 -5.66 -17.81 3.57
CA GLY A 19 -4.73 -18.38 4.55
C GLY A 19 -3.69 -17.39 5.08
N LEU A 20 -3.84 -16.10 4.76
CA LEU A 20 -2.94 -15.03 5.20
C LEU A 20 -3.30 -14.66 6.64
N VAL A 21 -2.42 -15.01 7.57
CA VAL A 21 -2.59 -14.76 9.01
C VAL A 21 -1.39 -14.02 9.58
N THR A 22 -1.55 -13.39 10.74
CA THR A 22 -0.46 -12.70 11.44
C THR A 22 0.65 -13.68 11.85
N GLY A 23 1.90 -13.22 11.78
CA GLY A 23 3.09 -13.99 12.16
C GLY A 23 4.22 -13.84 11.14
N PHE A 24 5.39 -14.39 11.45
CA PHE A 24 6.54 -14.33 10.54
C PHE A 24 6.26 -14.93 9.15
N GLY A 25 5.33 -15.89 9.03
CA GLY A 25 4.86 -16.43 7.76
C GLY A 25 4.38 -15.38 6.76
N ALA A 26 3.60 -14.40 7.23
CA ALA A 26 3.15 -13.28 6.39
C ALA A 26 4.33 -12.42 5.90
N SER A 27 5.39 -12.27 6.71
CA SER A 27 6.60 -11.57 6.28
C SER A 27 7.33 -12.32 5.16
N ILE A 28 7.43 -13.66 5.25
CA ILE A 28 7.97 -14.49 4.16
C ILE A 28 7.14 -14.29 2.89
N GLN A 29 5.81 -14.32 3.03
CA GLN A 29 4.88 -14.15 1.92
C GLN A 29 5.03 -12.80 1.22
N ILE A 30 5.20 -11.71 1.98
CA ILE A 30 5.45 -10.37 1.45
C ILE A 30 6.78 -10.32 0.67
N ILE A 31 7.83 -11.00 1.14
CA ILE A 31 9.16 -10.92 0.53
C ILE A 31 9.20 -11.63 -0.83
N ASN A 32 8.72 -12.87 -0.89
CA ASN A 32 8.87 -13.71 -2.08
C ASN A 32 7.83 -14.83 -2.15
N GLY A 33 6.59 -14.50 -1.80
CA GLY A 33 5.52 -15.47 -1.66
C GLY A 33 5.21 -16.30 -2.89
N GLY A 34 5.38 -15.70 -4.08
CA GLY A 34 5.14 -16.40 -5.34
C GLY A 34 6.13 -17.52 -5.67
N VAL A 35 7.22 -17.66 -4.91
CA VAL A 35 8.19 -18.74 -5.05
C VAL A 35 8.21 -19.64 -3.83
N GLU A 36 8.04 -19.06 -2.63
CA GLU A 36 8.36 -19.75 -1.37
C GLU A 36 7.14 -20.31 -0.64
N CYS A 37 5.91 -19.95 -1.05
CA CYS A 37 4.71 -20.17 -0.25
C CYS A 37 3.56 -20.77 -1.07
N GLY A 38 2.45 -21.11 -0.41
CA GLY A 38 1.23 -21.61 -1.04
C GLY A 38 1.22 -23.12 -1.38
N GLY A 39 2.34 -23.82 -1.19
CA GLY A 39 2.39 -25.27 -1.24
C GLY A 39 1.79 -25.94 0.00
N GLU A 40 1.50 -27.25 -0.09
CA GLU A 40 1.03 -28.06 1.05
C GLU A 40 2.08 -28.17 2.16
N GLU A 41 3.36 -28.09 1.78
CA GLU A 41 4.52 -28.14 2.68
C GLU A 41 5.35 -26.85 2.58
N GLU A 42 6.14 -26.60 3.63
CA GLU A 42 7.09 -25.49 3.61
C GLU A 42 8.18 -25.72 2.56
N ASN A 43 8.49 -24.67 1.81
CA ASN A 43 9.61 -24.67 0.90
C ASN A 43 10.94 -24.62 1.70
N ALA A 44 12.01 -25.23 1.19
CA ALA A 44 13.36 -25.11 1.72
C ALA A 44 13.81 -23.64 1.95
N GLN A 45 13.41 -22.70 1.09
CA GLN A 45 13.74 -21.28 1.28
C GLN A 45 12.97 -20.65 2.47
N SER A 46 11.68 -20.95 2.63
CA SER A 46 10.90 -20.46 3.79
C SER A 46 11.44 -21.06 5.09
N LEU A 47 11.79 -22.34 5.11
CA LEU A 47 12.44 -23.01 6.25
C LEU A 47 13.75 -22.32 6.67
N ASN A 48 14.55 -21.87 5.70
CA ASN A 48 15.79 -21.14 5.96
C ASN A 48 15.51 -19.78 6.63
N ARG A 49 14.52 -19.03 6.14
CA ARG A 49 14.08 -17.77 6.78
C ARG A 49 13.63 -17.99 8.23
N ILE A 50 12.85 -19.04 8.48
CA ILE A 50 12.39 -19.40 9.82
C ILE A 50 13.57 -19.72 10.75
N ALA A 51 14.59 -20.43 10.26
CA ALA A 51 15.77 -20.75 11.03
C ALA A 51 16.53 -19.48 11.47
N TYR A 52 16.74 -18.53 10.55
CA TYR A 52 17.36 -17.24 10.89
C TYR A 52 16.50 -16.41 11.83
N TYR A 53 15.18 -16.36 11.64
CA TYR A 53 14.27 -15.66 12.55
C TYR A 53 14.41 -16.18 13.99
N LYS A 54 14.39 -17.50 14.17
CA LYS A 54 14.58 -18.15 15.47
C LYS A 54 15.93 -17.81 16.10
N GLU A 55 17.02 -17.88 15.33
CA GLU A 55 18.34 -17.57 15.88
C GLU A 55 18.51 -16.09 16.24
N PHE A 56 17.97 -15.17 15.44
CA PHE A 56 18.01 -13.76 15.77
C PHE A 56 17.13 -13.43 16.98
N ALA A 57 15.93 -14.01 17.09
CA ALA A 57 15.09 -13.86 18.28
C ALA A 57 15.81 -14.37 19.54
N ASN A 58 16.45 -15.55 19.46
CA ASN A 58 17.25 -16.11 20.55
C ASN A 58 18.45 -15.23 20.92
N TYR A 59 19.18 -14.71 19.92
CA TYR A 59 20.32 -13.81 20.13
C TYR A 59 19.90 -12.50 20.80
N LEU A 60 18.82 -11.88 20.28
CA LEU A 60 18.26 -10.62 20.78
C LEU A 60 17.45 -10.77 22.06
N LYS A 61 17.22 -12.00 22.53
CA LYS A 61 16.40 -12.31 23.71
C LYS A 61 14.95 -11.82 23.57
N VAL A 62 14.42 -11.90 22.36
CA VAL A 62 13.01 -11.65 22.05
C VAL A 62 12.28 -12.98 22.04
N ALA A 63 11.19 -13.09 22.80
CA ALA A 63 10.36 -14.28 22.80
C ALA A 63 9.54 -14.35 21.51
N ILE A 64 9.50 -15.53 20.89
CA ILE A 64 8.55 -15.87 19.83
C ILE A 64 7.32 -16.45 20.52
N ALA A 65 6.12 -15.95 20.20
CA ALA A 65 4.90 -16.46 20.80
C ALA A 65 4.62 -17.90 20.35
N ASP A 66 4.09 -18.73 21.25
CA ASP A 66 3.86 -20.16 20.98
C ASP A 66 2.85 -20.39 19.84
N ASP A 67 1.94 -19.44 19.63
CA ASP A 67 0.91 -19.42 18.60
C ASP A 67 1.33 -18.63 17.34
N GLU A 68 2.55 -18.11 17.27
CA GLU A 68 3.02 -17.37 16.10
C GLU A 68 3.20 -18.31 14.89
N VAL A 69 2.51 -18.01 13.79
CA VAL A 69 2.64 -18.76 12.54
C VAL A 69 3.92 -18.33 11.82
N LEU A 70 4.95 -19.17 11.94
CA LEU A 70 6.28 -18.86 11.39
C LEU A 70 6.44 -19.15 9.90
N GLY A 71 5.70 -20.13 9.39
CA GLY A 71 5.78 -20.58 8.00
C GLY A 71 4.71 -20.00 7.10
N CYS A 72 4.84 -20.19 5.79
CA CYS A 72 3.91 -19.65 4.80
C CYS A 72 3.31 -20.72 3.87
N LYS A 73 3.39 -22.00 4.25
CA LYS A 73 2.64 -23.06 3.56
C LYS A 73 1.14 -22.76 3.60
N ASN A 74 0.43 -23.15 2.55
CA ASN A 74 -0.99 -22.86 2.33
C ASN A 74 -1.39 -21.37 2.23
N MET A 75 -0.46 -20.41 2.41
CA MET A 75 -0.74 -19.00 2.20
C MET A 75 -0.78 -18.68 0.70
N LYS A 76 -1.91 -18.22 0.17
CA LYS A 76 -1.99 -17.68 -1.19
C LYS A 76 -1.37 -16.29 -1.23
N GLN A 77 -0.95 -15.85 -2.43
CA GLN A 77 -0.34 -14.53 -2.62
C GLN A 77 -1.27 -13.41 -2.15
N PHE A 78 -0.67 -12.33 -1.63
CA PHE A 78 -1.41 -11.09 -1.40
C PHE A 78 -1.91 -10.52 -2.73
N ASP A 79 -3.10 -9.93 -2.71
CA ASP A 79 -3.72 -9.29 -3.86
C ASP A 79 -4.48 -8.02 -3.44
N GLU A 80 -5.17 -7.40 -4.40
CA GLU A 80 -5.86 -6.11 -4.22
C GLU A 80 -7.05 -6.18 -3.24
N GLY A 81 -7.52 -7.37 -2.86
CA GLY A 81 -8.58 -7.55 -1.87
C GLY A 81 -8.09 -7.62 -0.43
N GLY A 82 -6.78 -7.71 -0.21
CA GLY A 82 -6.19 -7.85 1.12
C GLY A 82 -6.20 -6.53 1.93
N ALA A 83 -6.17 -6.63 3.25
CA ALA A 83 -6.18 -5.45 4.13
C ALA A 83 -4.92 -4.56 3.98
N GLY A 84 -3.85 -5.10 3.38
CA GLY A 84 -2.64 -4.35 3.05
C GLY A 84 -2.69 -3.60 1.72
N ALA A 85 -3.71 -3.80 0.89
CA ALA A 85 -3.86 -3.17 -0.42
C ALA A 85 -4.47 -1.76 -0.28
N LEU A 86 -3.68 -0.84 0.28
CA LEU A 86 -4.14 0.52 0.58
C LEU A 86 -4.24 1.38 -0.69
N LEU A 87 -5.39 2.05 -0.86
CA LEU A 87 -5.67 2.98 -1.95
C LEU A 87 -5.07 4.38 -1.67
N ILE A 88 -3.74 4.48 -1.69
CA ILE A 88 -3.00 5.67 -1.20
C ILE A 88 -2.21 6.42 -2.29
N TYR A 89 -2.35 6.00 -3.54
CA TYR A 89 -1.75 6.65 -4.70
C TYR A 89 -2.82 7.13 -5.66
N TRP A 90 -2.54 8.23 -6.37
CA TRP A 90 -3.41 8.75 -7.41
C TRP A 90 -2.93 8.32 -8.79
N GLU A 91 -3.87 7.94 -9.66
CA GLU A 91 -3.64 7.61 -11.07
C GLU A 91 -4.78 8.17 -11.93
N GLU A 92 -4.54 8.33 -13.24
CA GLU A 92 -5.57 8.66 -14.22
C GLU A 92 -6.81 7.75 -14.08
N ASP A 93 -7.99 8.37 -14.00
CA ASP A 93 -9.24 7.67 -14.16
C ASP A 93 -9.51 7.45 -15.66
N TRP A 94 -9.26 6.21 -16.11
CA TRP A 94 -9.46 5.73 -17.48
C TRP A 94 -10.93 5.62 -17.91
N GLY A 95 -11.87 6.09 -17.09
CA GLY A 95 -13.28 6.20 -17.44
C GLY A 95 -13.55 7.13 -18.63
N TRP A 96 -14.83 7.21 -19.00
CA TRP A 96 -15.31 8.08 -20.06
C TRP A 96 -16.36 9.05 -19.53
N SER A 97 -16.31 10.31 -19.96
CA SER A 97 -17.30 11.34 -19.61
C SER A 97 -17.88 12.01 -20.86
N ALA A 98 -19.20 12.16 -20.90
CA ALA A 98 -19.89 12.90 -21.96
C ALA A 98 -19.73 14.42 -21.81
N GLU A 99 -19.27 14.89 -20.65
CA GLU A 99 -19.20 16.31 -20.30
C GLU A 99 -17.92 16.98 -20.78
N THR A 100 -16.94 16.19 -21.22
CA THR A 100 -15.65 16.66 -21.72
C THR A 100 -15.55 16.48 -23.23
N SER A 101 -14.87 17.40 -23.89
CA SER A 101 -14.78 17.42 -25.36
C SER A 101 -13.96 16.26 -25.93
N ASP A 102 -13.05 15.69 -25.15
CA ASP A 102 -12.19 14.57 -25.52
C ASP A 102 -12.67 13.23 -24.94
N GLY A 103 -13.80 13.23 -24.22
CA GLY A 103 -14.39 12.05 -23.62
C GLY A 103 -13.68 11.55 -22.36
N LYS A 104 -12.63 12.24 -21.88
CA LYS A 104 -11.89 11.85 -20.68
C LYS A 104 -12.60 12.33 -19.41
N THR A 105 -12.36 11.69 -18.29
CA THR A 105 -12.94 12.12 -17.00
C THR A 105 -12.29 13.40 -16.46
N ASN A 106 -11.06 13.72 -16.88
CA ASN A 106 -10.21 14.76 -16.30
C ASN A 106 -10.06 14.63 -14.77
N ALA A 107 -10.08 13.39 -14.28
CA ALA A 107 -10.00 13.06 -12.87
C ALA A 107 -8.92 12.02 -12.61
N CYS A 108 -8.39 12.02 -11.39
CA CYS A 108 -7.60 10.91 -10.89
C CYS A 108 -8.40 10.11 -9.86
N GLN A 109 -8.09 8.82 -9.74
CA GLN A 109 -8.67 7.90 -8.77
C GLN A 109 -7.59 7.30 -7.88
N GLN A 110 -8.00 6.75 -6.74
CA GLN A 110 -7.06 6.07 -5.85
C GLN A 110 -6.77 4.65 -6.35
N VAL A 111 -5.50 4.25 -6.28
CA VAL A 111 -5.02 2.92 -6.69
C VAL A 111 -4.08 2.32 -5.64
N VAL A 112 -3.88 1.01 -5.71
CA VAL A 112 -3.07 0.23 -4.75
C VAL A 112 -1.58 0.15 -5.12
N TYR A 113 -1.21 0.43 -6.36
CA TYR A 113 0.18 0.42 -6.81
C TYR A 113 0.80 1.81 -6.69
N GLN A 114 2.12 1.85 -6.55
CA GLN A 114 2.86 3.10 -6.36
C GLN A 114 2.88 3.93 -7.63
N THR A 115 2.51 5.21 -7.50
CA THR A 115 2.61 6.22 -8.57
C THR A 115 3.44 7.41 -8.10
N ALA A 116 3.63 8.41 -8.96
CA ALA A 116 4.31 9.65 -8.61
C ALA A 116 3.50 10.55 -7.66
N TYR A 117 2.21 10.24 -7.45
CA TYR A 117 1.26 11.09 -6.73
C TYR A 117 0.66 10.32 -5.54
N THR A 118 0.79 10.85 -4.33
CA THR A 118 0.28 10.17 -3.12
C THR A 118 -0.86 10.95 -2.46
N ALA A 119 -1.83 10.21 -1.90
CA ALA A 119 -2.90 10.77 -1.08
C ALA A 119 -2.40 11.46 0.19
N PHE A 120 -1.16 11.18 0.63
CA PHE A 120 -0.59 11.78 1.84
C PHE A 120 -0.01 13.18 1.65
N LYS A 121 0.05 13.68 0.41
CA LYS A 121 0.65 14.97 0.10
C LYS A 121 -0.40 15.90 -0.50
N ALA A 122 -0.64 17.01 0.19
CA ALA A 122 -1.52 18.05 -0.31
C ALA A 122 -1.07 18.52 -1.72
N GLY A 123 -2.04 18.71 -2.61
CA GLY A 123 -1.80 19.09 -4.01
C GLY A 123 -1.43 17.93 -4.94
N ASP A 124 -1.11 16.72 -4.47
CA ASP A 124 -0.72 15.64 -5.37
C ASP A 124 -1.89 15.12 -6.25
N TYR A 125 -3.13 15.24 -5.78
CA TYR A 125 -4.30 15.01 -6.64
C TYR A 125 -4.32 15.99 -7.82
N ALA A 126 -4.14 17.29 -7.53
CA ALA A 126 -4.09 18.34 -8.55
C ALA A 126 -2.93 18.13 -9.53
N LYS A 127 -1.74 17.76 -9.02
CA LYS A 127 -0.57 17.39 -9.83
C LYS A 127 -0.84 16.18 -10.73
N CYS A 128 -1.55 15.17 -10.22
CA CYS A 128 -1.99 14.02 -11.02
C CYS A 128 -2.86 14.49 -12.20
N VAL A 129 -3.92 15.25 -11.91
CA VAL A 129 -4.83 15.75 -12.94
C VAL A 129 -4.11 16.61 -13.98
N GLN A 130 -3.29 17.57 -13.55
CA GLN A 130 -2.52 18.41 -14.47
C GLN A 130 -1.52 17.60 -15.30
N GLY A 131 -0.86 16.62 -14.69
CA GLY A 131 0.13 15.77 -15.33
C GLY A 131 -0.43 14.85 -16.42
N HIS A 132 -1.65 14.33 -16.24
CA HIS A 132 -2.28 13.39 -17.19
C HIS A 132 -3.16 14.09 -18.25
N PHE A 133 -3.81 15.19 -17.89
CA PHE A 133 -4.83 15.80 -18.77
C PHE A 133 -4.41 17.16 -19.34
N ASN A 134 -3.29 17.74 -18.91
CA ASN A 134 -2.80 19.05 -19.38
C ASN A 134 -3.88 20.14 -19.29
N VAL A 135 -4.53 20.22 -18.12
CA VAL A 135 -5.62 21.17 -17.80
C VAL A 135 -5.16 22.25 -16.82
N TYR A 136 -5.89 23.37 -16.80
CA TYR A 136 -5.77 24.37 -15.75
C TYR A 136 -6.75 24.04 -14.61
N ILE A 137 -6.26 24.07 -13.37
CA ILE A 137 -7.11 23.93 -12.19
C ILE A 137 -7.51 25.33 -11.76
N VAL A 138 -8.79 25.54 -11.47
CA VAL A 138 -9.35 26.83 -11.07
C VAL A 138 -9.95 26.66 -9.68
N ASP A 139 -9.57 27.52 -8.74
CA ASP A 139 -10.10 27.53 -7.38
C ASP A 139 -11.55 28.07 -7.33
N ASP A 140 -12.17 27.99 -6.15
CA ASP A 140 -13.55 28.49 -5.93
C ASP A 140 -13.69 30.01 -6.17
N ASN A 141 -12.57 30.75 -6.21
CA ASN A 141 -12.52 32.19 -6.47
C ASN A 141 -12.28 32.52 -7.96
N GLY A 142 -12.14 31.52 -8.82
CA GLY A 142 -11.86 31.69 -10.25
C GLY A 142 -10.38 31.95 -10.58
N GLN A 143 -9.46 31.73 -9.65
CA GLN A 143 -8.02 31.87 -9.86
C GLN A 143 -7.42 30.55 -10.37
N VAL A 144 -6.50 30.64 -11.34
CA VAL A 144 -5.80 29.47 -11.87
C VAL A 144 -4.68 29.06 -10.92
N GLU A 145 -4.68 27.80 -10.51
CA GLU A 145 -3.62 27.18 -9.72
C GLU A 145 -2.71 26.32 -10.60
N ASP A 146 -1.40 26.55 -10.52
CA ASP A 146 -0.39 25.71 -11.16
C ASP A 146 0.37 24.93 -10.10
N TRP A 147 -0.02 23.66 -9.93
CA TRP A 147 0.57 22.78 -8.93
C TRP A 147 1.83 22.08 -9.46
N ILE A 148 2.11 22.09 -10.76
CA ILE A 148 3.32 21.45 -11.32
C ILE A 148 4.57 22.29 -11.01
N THR A 149 4.46 23.62 -11.04
CA THR A 149 5.58 24.52 -10.71
C THR A 149 5.62 24.92 -9.24
N ASP A 150 4.58 24.60 -8.47
CA ASP A 150 4.53 24.85 -7.03
C ASP A 150 5.49 23.94 -6.26
N THR A 151 6.66 24.50 -5.98
CA THR A 151 7.71 23.91 -5.14
C THR A 151 7.54 24.26 -3.66
N THR A 152 6.51 25.04 -3.31
CA THR A 152 6.25 25.44 -1.93
C THR A 152 5.86 24.20 -1.14
N PRO A 153 6.62 23.81 -0.11
CA PRO A 153 6.20 22.76 0.80
C PRO A 153 4.86 23.17 1.40
N ALA A 154 3.90 22.23 1.48
CA ALA A 154 2.67 22.46 2.20
C ALA A 154 3.02 23.00 3.60
N THR A 155 2.53 24.20 3.91
CA THR A 155 2.68 24.73 5.27
C THR A 155 1.80 23.85 6.16
N PRO A 156 2.32 23.20 7.21
CA PRO A 156 1.48 22.44 8.11
C PRO A 156 0.40 23.37 8.66
N GLU A 157 -0.87 23.01 8.54
CA GLU A 157 -1.93 23.73 9.25
C GLU A 157 -1.63 23.64 10.75
N ASP A 158 -1.40 24.81 11.37
CA ASP A 158 -1.24 24.91 12.82
C ASP A 158 -2.58 24.64 13.48
N THR A 159 -2.81 23.37 13.80
CA THR A 159 -4.01 22.89 14.48
C THR A 159 -3.85 22.89 16.00
N THR A 160 -2.85 23.60 16.54
CA THR A 160 -2.66 23.71 18.00
C THR A 160 -3.83 24.47 18.61
N PRO A 161 -4.65 23.85 19.49
CA PRO A 161 -5.71 24.57 20.18
C PRO A 161 -5.11 25.62 21.12
N ALA A 162 -5.69 26.82 21.12
CA ALA A 162 -5.30 27.97 21.97
C ALA A 162 -5.50 27.73 23.47
#